data_AF-A0A0R1X602-F1
#
_entry.id   AF-A0A0R1X602-F1
#
_cell.length_a   1.000
_cell.length_b   1.000
_cell.length_c   1.000
_cell.angle_alpha   90.00
_cell.angle_beta   90.00
_cell.angle_gamma   90.00
#
_symmetry.space_group_name_H-M   'P 1'
#
loop_
_entity.id
_entity.type
_entity.pdbx_description
1 polymer ?
#
loop_
_entity_poly.entity_id
_entity_poly.type
_entity_poly.pdbx_seq_one_letter_code
_entity_poly.pdbx_strand_id
1 'polypeptide(L)'
;MGLMLAAVLVINFQLSKENKRMKAMFHFDDKELVEEAKKLLPTNHPTAVVLALRENHFPLGMVEAKGAVNEATKQLNTEISAENNSKH
;
A
#
# COMPACT_ATOMS: atom_id res chain seq x y z
N MET A 1 31.98 21.04 19.68
CA MET A 1 30.66 20.34 19.68
C MET A 1 29.71 20.84 18.58
N GLY A 2 29.63 22.15 18.27
CA GLY A 2 28.71 22.67 17.23
C GLY A 2 28.92 22.14 15.80
N LEU A 3 30.17 21.94 15.37
CA LEU A 3 30.48 21.40 14.04
C LEU A 3 30.06 19.93 13.86
N MET A 4 30.09 19.12 14.94
CA MET A 4 29.62 17.73 14.90
C MET A 4 28.09 17.66 14.71
N LEU A 5 27.35 18.51 15.41
CA LEU A 5 25.88 18.59 15.27
C LEU A 5 25.48 19.02 13.85
N ALA A 6 26.20 19.98 13.27
CA ALA A 6 25.98 20.41 11.89
C ALA A 6 26.24 19.27 10.89
N ALA A 7 27.30 18.48 11.08
CA ALA A 7 27.60 17.33 10.23
C ALA A 7 26.51 16.25 10.31
N VAL A 8 26.01 15.94 11.52
CA VAL A 8 24.93 14.95 11.71
C VAL A 8 23.63 15.41 11.03
N LEU A 9 23.29 16.70 11.11
CA LEU A 9 22.10 17.24 10.45
C LEU A 9 22.20 17.16 8.91
N VAL A 10 23.37 17.47 8.35
CA VAL A 10 23.61 17.37 6.90
C VAL A 10 23.54 15.92 6.42
N ILE A 11 24.12 14.98 7.17
CA ILE A 11 24.05 13.55 6.85
C ILE A 11 22.60 13.06 6.91
N ASN A 12 21.85 13.41 7.94
CA ASN A 12 20.43 13.06 8.06
C ASN A 12 19.57 13.67 6.93
N PHE A 13 19.89 14.88 6.49
CA PHE A 13 19.20 15.53 5.38
C PHE A 13 19.46 14.81 4.05
N GLN A 14 20.72 14.43 3.77
CA GLN A 14 21.07 13.68 2.57
C GLN A 14 20.43 12.29 2.56
N LEU A 15 20.50 11.55 3.67
CA LEU A 15 19.83 10.25 3.85
C LEU A 15 18.31 10.35 3.67
N SER A 16 17.67 11.40 4.18
CA SER A 16 16.23 11.62 4.00
C SER A 16 15.87 11.87 2.53
N LYS A 17 16.70 12.62 1.81
CA LYS A 17 16.51 12.89 0.38
C LYS A 17 16.69 11.62 -0.47
N GLU A 18 17.69 10.82 -0.16
CA GLU A 18 17.93 9.53 -0.83
C GLU A 18 16.82 8.53 -0.52
N ASN A 19 16.35 8.42 0.72
CA ASN A 19 15.21 7.58 1.09
C ASN A 19 13.92 7.98 0.35
N LYS A 20 13.66 9.28 0.19
CA LYS A 20 12.51 9.75 -0.61
C LYS A 20 12.64 9.34 -2.08
N ARG A 21 13.85 9.42 -2.65
CA ARG A 21 14.11 8.99 -4.03
C ARG A 21 14.00 7.47 -4.20
N MET A 22 14.52 6.70 -3.26
CA MET A 22 14.38 5.24 -3.24
C MET A 22 12.91 4.82 -3.19
N LYS A 23 12.12 5.42 -2.30
CA LYS A 23 10.67 5.17 -2.24
C LYS A 23 9.97 5.49 -3.56
N ALA A 24 10.36 6.56 -4.25
CA ALA A 24 9.79 6.90 -5.56
C ALA A 24 10.19 5.93 -6.69
N MET A 25 11.28 5.16 -6.53
CA MET A 25 11.68 4.11 -7.48
C MET A 25 10.87 2.81 -7.33
N PHE A 26 10.24 2.59 -6.18
CA PHE A 26 9.31 1.48 -5.99
C PHE A 26 7.91 1.94 -6.42
N HIS A 27 7.59 1.75 -7.70
CA HIS A 27 6.19 1.72 -8.15
C HIS A 27 5.72 0.28 -8.05
N PHE A 28 4.82 0.01 -7.11
CA PHE A 28 4.06 -1.23 -7.10
C PHE A 28 2.97 -1.13 -8.16
N ASP A 29 2.70 -2.22 -8.88
CA ASP A 29 1.55 -2.24 -9.80
C ASP A 29 0.27 -2.26 -8.96
N ASP A 30 -0.43 -1.12 -8.93
CA ASP A 30 -1.67 -0.96 -8.19
C ASP A 30 -2.71 -2.03 -8.56
N LYS A 31 -2.69 -2.54 -9.80
CA LYS A 31 -3.61 -3.60 -10.22
C LYS A 31 -3.30 -4.93 -9.55
N GLU A 32 -2.01 -5.26 -9.44
CA GLU A 32 -1.56 -6.49 -8.79
C GLU A 32 -1.92 -6.48 -7.29
N LEU A 33 -1.73 -5.34 -6.64
CA LEU A 33 -2.13 -5.14 -5.24
C LEU A 33 -3.64 -5.27 -5.04
N VAL A 34 -4.45 -4.73 -5.96
CA VAL A 34 -5.92 -4.84 -5.89
C VAL A 34 -6.38 -6.28 -6.13
N GLU A 35 -5.78 -7.00 -7.07
CA GLU A 35 -6.10 -8.42 -7.29
C GLU A 35 -5.76 -9.29 -6.08
N GLU A 36 -4.60 -9.08 -5.47
CA GLU A 36 -4.20 -9.84 -4.28
C GLU A 36 -5.11 -9.50 -3.10
N ALA A 37 -5.47 -8.22 -2.92
CA ALA A 37 -6.46 -7.81 -1.94
C ALA A 37 -7.83 -8.48 -2.18
N LYS A 38 -8.31 -8.56 -3.42
CA LYS A 38 -9.55 -9.25 -3.79
C LYS A 38 -9.53 -10.73 -3.44
N LYS A 39 -8.39 -11.40 -3.54
CA LYS A 39 -8.23 -12.83 -3.17
C LYS A 39 -8.30 -13.03 -1.66
N LEU A 40 -7.78 -12.08 -0.88
CA LEU A 40 -7.64 -12.19 0.58
C LEU A 40 -8.85 -11.68 1.36
N LEU A 41 -9.60 -10.71 0.80
CA LEU A 41 -10.80 -10.11 1.43
C LEU A 41 -11.95 -11.08 1.75
N PRO A 42 -12.24 -12.12 0.95
CA PRO A 42 -13.31 -13.08 1.25
C PRO A 42 -13.05 -13.91 2.51
N THR A 43 -11.79 -14.11 2.88
CA THR A 43 -11.39 -14.97 4.00
C THR A 43 -10.87 -14.22 5.21
N ASN A 44 -10.57 -12.91 5.07
CA ASN A 44 -9.91 -12.14 6.11
C ASN A 44 -10.54 -10.76 6.31
N HIS A 45 -10.45 -10.24 7.55
CA HIS A 45 -10.83 -8.86 7.84
C HIS A 45 -9.94 -7.87 7.07
N PRO A 46 -10.47 -6.73 6.56
CA PRO A 46 -9.70 -5.76 5.76
C PRO A 46 -8.38 -5.32 6.39
N THR A 47 -8.36 -5.16 7.72
CA THR A 47 -7.14 -4.81 8.48
C THR A 47 -6.04 -5.86 8.36
N ALA A 48 -6.40 -7.15 8.38
CA ALA A 48 -5.46 -8.24 8.21
C ALA A 48 -4.94 -8.32 6.77
N VAL A 49 -5.78 -8.02 5.78
CA VAL A 49 -5.37 -7.93 4.37
C VAL A 49 -4.37 -6.81 4.14
N VAL A 50 -4.57 -5.64 4.76
CA VAL A 50 -3.60 -4.53 4.70
C VAL A 50 -2.24 -4.94 5.27
N LEU A 51 -2.23 -5.72 6.36
CA LEU A 51 -0.98 -6.22 6.95
C LEU A 51 -0.31 -7.24 6.03
N ALA A 52 -1.06 -8.21 5.51
CA ALA A 52 -0.55 -9.23 4.59
C ALA A 52 0.05 -8.62 3.30
N LEU A 53 -0.61 -7.64 2.70
CA LEU A 53 -0.09 -6.93 1.52
C LEU A 53 1.25 -6.26 1.80
N ARG A 54 1.41 -5.65 2.98
CA ARG A 54 2.65 -4.96 3.37
C ARG A 54 3.79 -5.92 3.70
N GLU A 55 3.46 -7.11 4.17
CA GLU A 55 4.44 -8.18 4.41
C GLU A 55 4.90 -8.81 3.10
N ASN A 56 3.98 -9.07 2.17
CA ASN A 56 4.28 -9.68 0.88
C ASN A 56 4.97 -8.71 -0.10
N HIS A 57 4.61 -7.42 -0.04
CA HIS A 57 5.11 -6.40 -0.96
C HIS A 57 5.91 -5.35 -0.22
N PHE A 58 7.11 -5.67 0.27
CA PHE A 58 7.97 -4.65 0.90
C PHE A 58 8.74 -3.84 -0.16
N PRO A 59 8.86 -2.49 -0.07
CA PRO A 59 8.40 -1.59 1.00
C PRO A 59 7.06 -0.85 0.69
N LEU A 60 5.93 -1.57 0.58
CA LEU A 60 4.61 -0.97 0.40
C LEU A 60 4.17 -0.13 1.61
N GLY A 61 3.76 1.10 1.32
CA GLY A 61 3.27 2.05 2.30
C GLY A 61 1.91 1.67 2.86
N MET A 62 1.62 2.14 4.08
CA MET A 62 0.32 1.93 4.73
C MET A 62 -0.84 2.57 3.96
N VAL A 63 -0.58 3.69 3.28
CA VAL A 63 -1.59 4.41 2.50
C VAL A 63 -1.92 3.64 1.21
N GLU A 64 -0.90 3.16 0.51
CA GLU A 64 -1.02 2.38 -0.73
C GLU A 64 -1.75 1.06 -0.46
N ALA A 65 -1.34 0.32 0.57
CA ALA A 65 -2.01 -0.92 0.98
C ALA A 65 -3.49 -0.71 1.36
N LYS A 66 -3.80 0.36 2.08
CA LYS A 66 -5.21 0.71 2.39
C LYS A 66 -5.98 1.10 1.14
N GLY A 67 -5.35 1.82 0.21
CA GLY A 67 -5.93 2.19 -1.09
C GLY A 67 -6.35 0.94 -1.86
N ALA A 68 -5.43 0.00 -2.04
CA ALA A 68 -5.68 -1.26 -2.74
C ALA A 68 -6.81 -2.08 -2.11
N VAL A 69 -6.82 -2.23 -0.78
CA VAL A 69 -7.87 -2.98 -0.07
C VAL A 69 -9.24 -2.30 -0.18
N ASN A 70 -9.29 -0.97 -0.07
CA ASN A 70 -10.53 -0.23 -0.20
C ASN A 70 -11.09 -0.29 -1.62
N GLU A 71 -10.22 -0.20 -2.63
CA GLU A 71 -10.58 -0.32 -4.03
C GLU A 71 -11.06 -1.75 -4.37
N ALA A 72 -10.36 -2.77 -3.89
CA ALA A 72 -10.79 -4.17 -4.00
C ALA A 72 -12.17 -4.40 -3.37
N THR A 73 -12.41 -3.85 -2.17
CA THR A 73 -13.70 -3.93 -1.49
C THR A 73 -14.81 -3.26 -2.30
N LYS A 74 -14.54 -2.07 -2.84
CA LYS A 74 -15.50 -1.34 -3.69
C LYS A 74 -15.85 -2.14 -4.95
N GLN A 75 -14.86 -2.73 -5.62
CA GLN A 75 -15.08 -3.55 -6.81
C GLN A 75 -15.90 -4.81 -6.49
N LEU A 76 -15.57 -5.54 -5.43
CA LEU A 76 -16.35 -6.71 -4.98
C LEU A 76 -17.80 -6.34 -4.67
N ASN A 77 -18.05 -5.24 -3.95
CA ASN A 77 -19.41 -4.79 -3.68
C ASN A 77 -20.18 -4.39 -4.95
N THR A 78 -19.49 -3.84 -5.95
CA THR A 78 -20.08 -3.47 -7.24
C THR A 78 -20.44 -4.70 -8.07
N GLU A 79 -19.55 -5.70 -8.11
CA GLU A 79 -19.77 -6.99 -8.79
C GLU A 79 -20.96 -7.74 -8.18
N ILE A 80 -21.05 -7.82 -6.84
CA ILE A 80 -22.19 -8.42 -6.13
C ILE A 80 -23.51 -7.70 -6.45
N SER A 81 -23.48 -6.36 -6.53
CA SER A 81 -24.67 -5.57 -6.85
C SER A 81 -25.11 -5.75 -8.31
N ALA A 82 -24.16 -5.90 -9.24
CA ALA A 82 -24.45 -6.17 -10.64
C ALA A 82 -25.01 -7.58 -10.86
N GLU A 83 -24.48 -8.57 -10.14
CA GLU A 83 -24.96 -9.96 -10.24
C GLU A 83 -26.39 -10.11 -9.70
N ASN A 84 -26.74 -9.38 -8.63
CA ASN A 84 -28.09 -9.36 -8.08
C ASN A 84 -29.10 -8.66 -9.01
N ASN A 85 -28.70 -7.60 -9.73
CA ASN A 85 -29.58 -6.91 -10.68
C ASN A 85 -29.75 -7.65 -12.02
N SER A 86 -28.84 -8.55 -12.39
CA SER A 86 -28.95 -9.35 -13.61
C SER A 86 -29.81 -10.62 -13.43
N LYS A 87 -30.12 -11.00 -12.19
CA LYS A 87 -30.93 -12.18 -11.85
C LYS A 87 -32.41 -11.85 -11.58
N HIS A 88 -32.80 -10.58 -11.75
CA HIS A 88 -34.19 -10.10 -11.63
C HIS A 88 -34.72 -9.61 -12.97
#